data_AF-A0A354M1R1-F1
#
_entry.id   AF-A0A354M1R1-F1
#
_cell.length_a   1.000
_cell.length_b   1.000
_cell.length_c   1.000
_cell.angle_alpha   90.00
_cell.angle_beta   90.00
_cell.angle_gamma   90.00
#
_symmetry.space_group_name_H-M   'P 1'
#
loop_
_entity.id
_entity.type
_entity.pdbx_description
1 polymer ?
#
loop_
_entity_poly.entity_id
_entity_poly.type
_entity_poly.pdbx_seq_one_letter_code
_entity_poly.pdbx_strand_id
1 'polypeptide(L)'
;MDSNEMMRAMIIILNSGDKPCVGIFWYLPEEHDLFEVHSIPLPNEQEPYTIPLHKDVWRKAKFRAKARGKKDSIYYQDYTKIPRGRVFYNKGKFTVAVGSWYKKYEEELTNLLKDYFDLEEFDFEVIEYFELGHNGGEEEFLYNLFL
;
A
#
# COMPACT_ATOMS: atom_id res chain seq x y z
N MET A 1 -12.89 8.42 24.59
CA MET A 1 -12.20 7.62 23.56
C MET A 1 -11.87 8.61 22.47
N ASP A 2 -10.60 9.00 22.38
CA ASP A 2 -10.14 10.17 21.64
C ASP A 2 -10.00 9.84 20.14
N SER A 3 -10.47 10.74 19.27
CA SER A 3 -10.39 10.62 17.81
C SER A 3 -8.93 10.50 17.32
N ASN A 4 -7.98 11.01 18.09
CA ASN A 4 -6.54 10.89 17.83
C ASN A 4 -5.94 9.51 18.11
N GLU A 5 -6.62 8.64 18.87
CA GLU A 5 -6.13 7.27 19.13
C GLU A 5 -6.46 6.30 17.99
N MET A 6 -7.50 6.58 17.18
CA MET A 6 -7.98 5.66 16.15
C MET A 6 -7.33 5.87 14.76
N MET A 7 -6.75 7.04 14.49
CA MET A 7 -5.91 7.28 13.29
C MET A 7 -4.51 6.64 13.38
N ARG A 8 -4.14 6.04 14.53
CA ARG A 8 -2.82 5.44 14.77
C ARG A 8 -2.78 3.93 14.55
N ALA A 9 -3.50 3.42 13.55
CA ALA A 9 -3.16 2.12 12.96
C ALA A 9 -2.05 2.24 11.90
N MET A 10 -1.25 3.29 11.98
CA MET A 10 0.07 3.35 11.39
C MET A 10 0.93 2.32 12.14
N ILE A 11 1.06 1.11 11.61
CA ILE A 11 2.23 0.28 11.93
C ILE A 11 3.39 0.93 11.19
N ILE A 12 3.85 2.07 11.69
CA ILE A 12 5.20 2.54 11.38
C ILE A 12 6.11 1.52 12.06
N ILE A 13 6.76 0.66 11.30
CA ILE A 13 8.04 0.12 11.76
C ILE A 13 8.97 1.33 11.74
N LEU A 14 9.00 2.08 12.85
CA LEU A 14 9.84 3.25 13.05
C LEU A 14 11.31 2.84 12.91
N ASN A 15 11.84 2.92 11.69
CA ASN A 15 13.25 3.14 11.47
C ASN A 15 13.42 4.62 11.13
N SER A 16 13.89 5.36 12.12
CA SER A 16 14.31 6.75 12.02
C SER A 16 15.53 6.88 11.11
N GLY A 17 15.28 7.08 9.82
CA GLY A 17 16.25 7.55 8.85
C GLY A 17 15.54 7.85 7.55
N ASP A 18 15.80 9.03 6.98
CA ASP A 18 15.40 9.46 5.63
C ASP A 18 15.92 8.42 4.63
N LYS A 19 15.14 7.36 4.41
CA LYS A 19 15.48 6.25 3.53
C LYS A 19 14.24 5.86 2.76
N PRO A 20 14.36 5.79 1.43
CA PRO A 20 13.23 5.45 0.59
C PRO A 20 12.79 4.01 0.87
N CYS A 21 11.47 3.84 0.90
CA CYS A 21 10.81 2.61 1.31
C CYS A 21 10.05 1.97 0.14
N VAL A 22 9.88 0.65 0.21
CA VAL A 22 8.99 -0.13 -0.66
C VAL A 22 7.84 -0.68 0.16
N GLY A 23 6.74 -1.09 -0.47
CA GLY A 23 5.59 -1.54 0.29
C GLY A 23 4.26 -1.49 -0.42
N ILE A 24 3.18 -1.52 0.34
CA ILE A 24 1.80 -1.45 -0.18
C ILE A 24 1.02 -0.34 0.49
N PHE A 25 -0.03 0.13 -0.19
CA PHE A 25 -0.92 1.16 0.31
C PHE A 25 -2.32 1.00 -0.29
N TRP A 26 -3.31 1.54 0.42
CA TRP A 26 -4.60 1.91 -0.13
C TRP A 26 -4.69 3.42 -0.21
N TYR A 27 -5.46 3.94 -1.14
CA TYR A 27 -5.79 5.36 -1.24
C TYR A 27 -7.29 5.54 -1.01
N LEU A 28 -7.66 6.48 -0.14
CA LEU A 28 -9.04 6.82 0.19
C LEU A 28 -9.39 8.18 -0.43
N PRO A 29 -10.08 8.20 -1.60
CA PRO A 29 -10.39 9.46 -2.29
C PRO A 29 -11.19 10.46 -1.47
N GLU A 30 -12.03 9.98 -0.55
CA GLU A 30 -12.87 10.83 0.29
C GLU A 30 -12.07 11.52 1.41
N GLU A 31 -10.95 10.92 1.80
CA GLU A 31 -10.07 11.43 2.87
C GLU A 31 -8.85 12.16 2.31
N HIS A 32 -8.62 12.11 0.99
CA HIS A 32 -7.44 12.65 0.31
C HIS A 32 -6.12 12.16 0.93
N ASP A 33 -6.07 10.88 1.34
CA ASP A 33 -4.94 10.32 2.07
C ASP A 33 -4.74 8.81 1.81
N LEU A 34 -3.55 8.32 2.15
CA LEU A 34 -3.24 6.90 2.15
C LEU A 34 -3.74 6.20 3.42
N PHE A 35 -4.13 4.94 3.26
CA PHE A 35 -4.65 4.09 4.31
C PHE A 35 -3.93 2.76 4.34
N GLU A 36 -3.79 2.19 5.55
CA GLU A 36 -3.15 0.89 5.81
C GLU A 36 -1.83 0.78 5.02
N VAL A 37 -0.97 1.79 5.17
CA VAL A 37 0.35 1.82 4.54
C VAL A 37 1.28 0.87 5.26
N HIS A 38 1.88 -0.06 4.52
CA HIS A 38 2.93 -0.95 5.01
C HIS A 38 4.19 -0.66 4.23
N SER A 39 5.06 0.16 4.81
CA SER A 39 6.37 0.51 4.26
C SER A 39 7.48 -0.30 4.94
N ILE A 40 8.46 -0.71 4.16
CA ILE A 40 9.70 -1.32 4.62
C ILE A 40 10.87 -0.59 3.95
N PRO A 41 11.90 -0.19 4.72
CA PRO A 41 13.11 0.36 4.12
C PRO A 41 13.71 -0.64 3.13
N LEU A 42 14.33 -0.15 2.06
CA LEU A 42 15.15 -1.01 1.22
C LEU A 42 16.20 -1.72 2.08
N PRO A 43 16.25 -3.06 2.09
CA PRO A 43 17.33 -3.75 2.74
C PRO A 43 18.63 -3.44 1.99
N ASN A 44 19.75 -3.54 2.70
CA ASN A 44 21.04 -3.65 2.02
C ASN A 44 20.97 -4.86 1.05
N GLU A 45 21.59 -4.75 -0.12
CA GLU A 45 21.49 -5.68 -1.29
C GLU A 45 21.67 -7.19 -0.98
N GLN A 46 22.04 -7.55 0.25
CA GLN A 46 22.30 -8.90 0.73
C GLN A 46 21.11 -9.55 1.46
N GLU A 47 20.03 -8.82 1.77
CA GLU A 47 18.89 -9.37 2.51
C GLU A 47 17.62 -9.52 1.65
N PRO A 48 17.06 -10.74 1.53
CA PRO A 48 15.78 -10.93 0.88
C PRO A 48 14.68 -10.24 1.71
N TYR A 49 13.86 -9.44 1.06
CA TYR A 49 12.69 -8.83 1.68
C TYR A 49 11.41 -9.32 1.04
N THR A 50 10.32 -9.29 1.81
CA THR A 50 8.99 -9.66 1.34
C THR A 50 8.04 -8.51 1.63
N ILE A 51 7.54 -7.90 0.56
CA ILE A 51 6.44 -6.94 0.66
C ILE A 51 5.16 -7.74 0.92
N PRO A 52 4.34 -7.37 1.93
CA PRO A 52 3.12 -8.10 2.22
C PRO A 52 2.11 -8.03 1.07
N LEU A 53 1.24 -9.05 1.01
CA LEU A 53 0.10 -9.06 0.11
C LEU A 53 -1.05 -8.23 0.69
N HIS A 54 -1.71 -7.42 -0.15
CA HIS A 54 -2.89 -6.63 0.19
C HIS A 54 -3.97 -7.52 0.80
N LYS A 55 -4.23 -8.68 0.18
CA LYS A 55 -5.22 -9.67 0.66
C LYS A 55 -4.92 -10.15 2.09
N ASP A 56 -3.66 -10.42 2.39
CA ASP A 56 -3.25 -10.93 3.70
C ASP A 56 -3.34 -9.86 4.79
N VAL A 57 -2.90 -8.65 4.47
CA VAL A 57 -3.04 -7.48 5.35
C VAL A 57 -4.52 -7.21 5.63
N TRP A 58 -5.36 -7.18 4.59
CA TRP A 58 -6.79 -6.94 4.73
C TRP A 58 -7.47 -8.02 5.56
N ARG A 59 -7.15 -9.30 5.31
CA ARG A 59 -7.68 -10.43 6.08
C ARG A 59 -7.29 -10.32 7.57
N LYS A 60 -6.03 -10.02 7.87
CA LYS A 60 -5.55 -9.81 9.26
C LYS A 60 -6.30 -8.64 9.92
N ALA A 61 -6.46 -7.52 9.22
CA ALA A 61 -7.15 -6.35 9.73
C ALA A 61 -8.64 -6.60 9.98
N LYS A 62 -9.32 -7.35 9.08
CA LYS A 62 -10.69 -7.83 9.26
C LYS A 62 -10.86 -8.68 10.52
N PHE A 63 -9.93 -9.61 10.77
CA PHE A 63 -9.95 -10.40 12.00
C PHE A 63 -9.78 -9.55 13.26
N ARG A 64 -8.87 -8.56 13.25
CA ARG A 64 -8.69 -7.61 14.35
C ARG A 64 -9.96 -6.78 14.61
N ALA A 65 -10.60 -6.28 13.56
CA ALA A 65 -11.84 -5.51 13.67
C ALA A 65 -12.97 -6.33 14.29
N LYS A 66 -13.11 -7.59 13.84
CA LYS A 66 -14.09 -8.54 14.39
C LYS A 66 -13.84 -8.82 15.87
N ALA A 67 -12.59 -9.10 16.24
CA ALA A 67 -12.22 -9.36 17.64
C ALA A 67 -12.51 -8.15 18.56
N ARG A 68 -12.40 -6.93 18.02
CA ARG A 68 -12.71 -5.67 18.73
C ARG A 68 -14.19 -5.28 18.66
N GLY A 69 -15.06 -6.08 18.05
CA GLY A 69 -16.49 -5.79 17.94
C GLY A 69 -16.85 -4.58 17.08
N LYS A 70 -15.91 -4.08 16.24
CA LYS A 70 -16.18 -2.97 15.32
C LYS A 70 -17.06 -3.48 14.19
N LYS A 71 -18.35 -3.10 14.13
CA LYS A 71 -19.32 -3.59 13.13
C LYS A 71 -19.26 -2.83 11.80
N ASP A 72 -18.82 -1.58 11.83
CA ASP A 72 -18.79 -0.69 10.66
C ASP A 72 -17.36 -0.51 10.12
N SER A 73 -16.52 -1.52 10.30
CA SER A 73 -15.11 -1.47 9.89
C SER A 73 -14.96 -1.57 8.37
N ILE A 74 -14.13 -0.70 7.79
CA ILE A 74 -13.79 -0.72 6.34
C ILE A 74 -13.32 -2.10 5.86
N TYR A 75 -12.59 -2.85 6.70
CA TYR A 75 -12.11 -4.20 6.37
C TYR A 75 -13.20 -5.27 6.16
N TYR A 76 -14.48 -4.96 6.39
CA TYR A 76 -15.57 -5.86 5.98
C TYR A 76 -15.94 -5.74 4.51
N GLN A 77 -15.53 -4.65 3.87
CA GLN A 77 -15.68 -4.44 2.44
C GLN A 77 -14.64 -5.24 1.65
N ASP A 78 -14.89 -5.35 0.35
CA ASP A 78 -13.95 -5.94 -0.59
C ASP A 78 -12.80 -4.96 -0.86
N TYR A 79 -11.59 -5.33 -0.46
CA TYR A 79 -10.38 -4.50 -0.59
C TYR A 79 -10.01 -4.19 -2.04
N THR A 80 -10.49 -5.01 -2.99
CA THR A 80 -10.21 -4.78 -4.43
C THR A 80 -11.00 -3.60 -4.98
N LYS A 81 -12.09 -3.21 -4.32
CA LYS A 81 -12.92 -2.05 -4.70
C LYS A 81 -12.39 -0.73 -4.18
N ILE A 82 -11.31 -0.76 -3.41
CA ILE A 82 -10.65 0.43 -2.87
C ILE A 82 -9.37 0.64 -3.69
N PRO A 83 -9.08 1.87 -4.15
CA PRO A 83 -7.81 2.21 -4.79
C PRO A 83 -6.63 1.72 -3.98
N ARG A 84 -5.68 1.05 -4.63
CA ARG A 84 -4.53 0.45 -3.95
C ARG A 84 -3.36 0.28 -4.90
N GLY A 85 -2.16 0.21 -4.35
CA GLY A 85 -0.95 0.07 -5.15
C GLY A 85 0.22 -0.48 -4.36
N ARG A 86 1.31 -0.72 -5.08
CA ARG A 86 2.55 -1.26 -4.52
C ARG A 86 3.74 -0.45 -5.01
N VAL A 87 4.56 -0.03 -4.07
CA VAL A 87 5.88 0.55 -4.32
C VAL A 87 6.89 -0.57 -4.32
N PHE A 88 7.69 -0.68 -5.36
CA PHE A 88 8.81 -1.63 -5.44
C PHE A 88 10.02 -0.94 -6.07
N TYR A 89 11.19 -1.54 -5.83
CA TYR A 89 12.46 -1.05 -6.36
C TYR A 89 13.06 -2.11 -7.27
N ASN A 90 13.28 -1.74 -8.53
CA ASN A 90 13.84 -2.64 -9.54
C ASN A 90 14.87 -1.90 -10.38
N LYS A 91 16.03 -2.53 -10.63
CA LYS A 91 17.10 -2.01 -11.51
C LYS A 91 17.50 -0.55 -11.22
N GLY A 92 17.55 -0.16 -9.95
CA GLY A 92 17.98 1.19 -9.57
C GLY A 92 16.88 2.25 -9.54
N LYS A 93 15.61 1.86 -9.74
CA LYS A 93 14.50 2.80 -9.83
C LYS A 93 13.30 2.34 -8.99
N PHE A 94 12.63 3.31 -8.36
CA PHE A 94 11.32 3.09 -7.74
C PHE A 94 10.22 3.13 -8.79
N THR A 95 9.34 2.13 -8.71
CA THR A 95 8.14 2.05 -9.53
C THR A 95 6.93 1.81 -8.63
N VAL A 96 5.84 2.48 -8.97
CA VAL A 96 4.57 2.41 -8.25
C VAL A 96 3.55 1.74 -9.14
N ALA A 97 3.27 0.47 -8.88
CA ALA A 97 2.23 -0.28 -9.57
C ALA A 97 0.85 0.09 -9.01
N VAL A 98 -0.04 0.54 -9.91
CA VAL A 98 -1.41 1.01 -9.61
C VAL A 98 -2.36 0.62 -10.73
N GLY A 99 -3.66 0.80 -10.52
CA GLY A 99 -4.66 0.69 -11.59
C GLY A 99 -4.87 2.05 -12.25
N SER A 100 -5.57 2.09 -13.38
CA SER A 100 -5.86 3.30 -14.17
C SER A 100 -6.57 4.41 -13.38
N TRP A 101 -7.18 4.07 -12.25
CA TRP A 101 -7.80 5.00 -11.31
C TRP A 101 -6.85 6.11 -10.83
N TYR A 102 -5.53 5.86 -10.80
CA TYR A 102 -4.55 6.83 -10.28
C TYR A 102 -4.52 8.12 -11.09
N LYS A 103 -4.81 8.07 -12.39
CA LYS A 103 -4.74 9.23 -13.30
C LYS A 103 -5.62 10.39 -12.85
N LYS A 104 -6.73 10.10 -12.16
CA LYS A 104 -7.62 11.12 -11.60
C LYS A 104 -6.99 11.87 -10.41
N TYR A 105 -6.04 11.24 -9.73
CA TYR A 105 -5.45 11.69 -8.46
C TYR A 105 -3.93 11.79 -8.56
N GLU A 106 -3.36 11.89 -9.77
CA GLU A 106 -1.93 11.69 -10.00
C GLU A 106 -1.06 12.66 -9.20
N GLU A 107 -1.40 13.95 -9.19
CA GLU A 107 -0.65 14.97 -8.44
C GLU A 107 -0.70 14.72 -6.92
N GLU A 108 -1.88 14.46 -6.39
CA GLU A 108 -2.09 14.22 -4.96
C GLU A 108 -1.41 12.93 -4.50
N LEU A 109 -1.64 11.84 -5.24
CA LEU A 109 -1.03 10.54 -4.97
C LEU A 109 0.49 10.64 -5.06
N THR A 110 1.03 11.45 -5.97
CA THR A 110 2.48 11.68 -6.07
C THR A 110 3.01 12.25 -4.76
N ASN A 111 2.40 13.32 -4.25
CA ASN A 111 2.86 13.97 -3.01
C ASN A 111 2.73 13.03 -1.81
N LEU A 112 1.61 12.32 -1.69
CA LEU A 112 1.41 11.33 -0.63
C LEU A 112 2.46 10.21 -0.67
N LEU A 113 2.82 9.71 -1.85
CA LEU A 113 3.83 8.66 -1.97
C LEU A 113 5.23 9.16 -1.62
N LYS A 114 5.55 10.42 -1.96
CA LYS A 114 6.81 11.05 -1.51
C LYS A 114 6.86 11.12 0.01
N ASP A 115 5.76 11.53 0.65
CA ASP A 115 5.70 11.70 2.10
C ASP A 115 5.71 10.36 2.87
N TYR A 116 4.89 9.39 2.45
CA TYR A 116 4.72 8.12 3.18
C TYR A 116 5.82 7.08 2.91
N PHE A 117 6.46 7.14 1.74
CA PHE A 117 7.51 6.20 1.33
C PHE A 117 8.89 6.85 1.19
N ASP A 118 9.02 8.15 1.48
CA ASP A 118 10.27 8.91 1.39
C ASP A 118 10.93 8.79 -0.01
N LEU A 119 10.11 8.97 -1.05
CA LEU A 119 10.54 8.83 -2.45
C LEU A 119 10.88 10.19 -3.05
N GLU A 120 12.04 10.31 -3.70
CA GLU A 120 12.38 11.51 -4.48
C GLU A 120 11.76 11.46 -5.89
N GLU A 121 12.00 10.36 -6.60
CA GLU A 121 11.56 10.11 -7.97
C GLU A 121 11.07 8.67 -8.15
N PHE A 122 10.00 8.49 -8.92
CA PHE A 122 9.45 7.19 -9.28
C PHE A 122 8.56 7.30 -10.52
N ASP A 123 8.29 6.17 -11.18
CA ASP A 123 7.29 6.07 -12.24
C ASP A 123 6.05 5.35 -11.76
N PHE A 124 4.89 5.73 -12.30
CA PHE A 124 3.69 4.91 -12.21
C PHE A 124 3.66 3.85 -13.31
N GLU A 125 3.29 2.63 -12.94
CA GLU A 125 3.01 1.54 -13.87
C GLU A 125 1.56 1.10 -13.69
N VAL A 126 0.77 1.14 -14.77
CA VAL A 126 -0.62 0.69 -14.74
C VAL A 126 -0.67 -0.82 -14.95
N ILE A 127 -1.19 -1.53 -13.97
CA ILE A 127 -1.29 -2.98 -13.97
C ILE A 127 -2.74 -3.38 -13.71
N GLU A 128 -3.28 -4.23 -14.57
CA GLU A 128 -4.67 -4.71 -14.52
C GLU A 128 -5.05 -5.24 -13.13
N TYR A 129 -4.11 -5.89 -12.45
CA TYR A 129 -4.29 -6.38 -11.08
C TYR A 129 -4.79 -5.31 -10.10
N PHE A 130 -4.31 -4.07 -10.23
CA PHE A 130 -4.63 -2.95 -9.35
C PHE A 130 -5.86 -2.15 -9.81
N GLU A 131 -6.54 -2.59 -10.87
CA GLU A 131 -7.85 -2.06 -11.23
C GLU A 131 -8.89 -2.34 -10.15
N LEU A 132 -9.88 -1.45 -10.06
CA LEU A 132 -10.94 -1.55 -9.07
C LEU A 132 -11.84 -2.75 -9.36
N GLY A 133 -12.04 -3.60 -8.35
CA GLY A 133 -12.87 -4.81 -8.43
C GLY A 133 -12.21 -5.99 -9.17
N HIS A 134 -10.92 -5.89 -9.52
CA HIS A 134 -10.21 -7.01 -10.13
C HIS A 134 -9.97 -8.15 -9.11
N ASN A 135 -10.47 -9.34 -9.43
CA ASN A 135 -10.47 -10.51 -8.52
C ASN A 135 -9.26 -11.45 -8.68
N GLY A 136 -8.29 -11.11 -9.53
CA GLY A 136 -7.07 -11.91 -9.71
C GLY A 136 -6.22 -12.03 -8.44
N GLY A 137 -5.34 -13.03 -8.40
CA GLY A 137 -4.46 -13.29 -7.27
C GLY A 137 -3.18 -12.45 -7.34
N GLU A 138 -2.80 -11.81 -6.23
CA GLU A 138 -1.56 -11.01 -6.16
C GLU A 138 -0.28 -11.83 -6.32
N GLU A 139 -0.40 -13.14 -6.12
CA GLU A 139 0.65 -14.14 -6.35
C GLU A 139 1.04 -14.16 -7.84
N GLU A 140 0.09 -14.04 -8.77
CA GLU A 140 0.36 -14.02 -10.22
C GLU A 140 1.16 -12.76 -10.63
N PHE A 141 0.88 -11.61 -10.02
CA PHE A 141 1.66 -10.40 -10.22
C PHE A 141 3.11 -10.58 -9.74
N LEU A 142 3.32 -11.18 -8.56
CA LEU A 142 4.66 -11.45 -8.05
C LEU A 142 5.45 -12.40 -8.96
N TYR A 143 4.81 -13.44 -9.51
CA TYR A 143 5.48 -14.34 -10.45
C TYR A 143 6.00 -13.62 -11.71
N ASN A 144 5.28 -12.62 -12.20
CA ASN A 144 5.66 -11.88 -13.41
C ASN A 144 6.73 -10.80 -13.17
N LEU A 145 6.95 -10.38 -11.92
CA LEU A 145 7.94 -9.35 -11.57
C LEU A 145 9.36 -9.92 -11.37
N PHE A 146 9.46 -11.23 -11.10
CA PHE A 146 10.72 -11.94 -10.84
C PHE A 146 11.17 -12.87 -11.99
N LEU A 147 10.57 -12.75 -13.17
CA LEU A 147 11.02 -13.34 -14.44
C LEU A 147 11.67 -12.27 -15.33
#